data_AF-A0A0C3K3F3-F1
#
_entry.id   AF-A0A0C3K3F3-F1
#
_cell.length_a   1.000
_cell.length_b   1.000
_cell.length_c   1.000
_cell.angle_alpha   90.00
_cell.angle_beta   90.00
_cell.angle_gamma   90.00
#
_symmetry.space_group_name_H-M   'P 1'
#
loop_
_entity.id
_entity.type
_entity.pdbx_description
1 polymer ?
#
loop_
_entity_poly.entity_id
_entity_poly.type
_entity_poly.pdbx_seq_one_letter_code
_entity_poly.pdbx_strand_id
1 'polypeptide(L)'
;MGESDPSSHNTPSEDILAEEFEFDGADGMSYQEFLQRIRRIAFREGKSRDSAWMVELAPLHLSGDALTWYETLEADVQEDWHLFRKAMARQYGGNAETKADGQYQIDPLSLITSELRVP
;
A
#
# COMPACT_ATOMS: atom_id res chain seq x y z
N MET A 1 6.82 -5.32 -54.62
CA MET A 1 8.08 -5.27 -53.84
C MET A 1 8.10 -3.95 -53.10
N GLY A 2 8.21 -3.83 -51.79
CA GLY A 2 8.29 -4.80 -50.71
C GLY A 2 7.99 -4.02 -49.41
N GLU A 3 7.19 -4.66 -48.58
CA GLU A 3 7.29 -4.69 -47.11
C GLU A 3 7.03 -3.38 -46.34
N SER A 4 5.83 -3.37 -45.77
CA SER A 4 5.45 -2.59 -44.60
C SER A 4 6.26 -3.06 -43.40
N ASP A 5 7.04 -2.17 -42.81
CA ASP A 5 7.48 -2.31 -41.42
C ASP A 5 7.30 -0.97 -40.73
N PRO A 6 6.11 -0.68 -40.15
CA PRO A 6 6.07 0.26 -39.05
C PRO A 6 6.89 -0.36 -37.93
N SER A 7 8.06 0.23 -37.63
CA SER A 7 8.92 -0.16 -36.51
C SER A 7 8.07 -0.64 -35.34
N SER A 8 8.19 -1.94 -35.08
CA SER A 8 7.77 -2.59 -33.87
C SER A 8 8.44 -1.89 -32.69
N HIS A 9 7.77 -0.91 -32.11
CA HIS A 9 7.91 -0.59 -30.70
C HIS A 9 6.58 -0.92 -30.03
N ASN A 10 6.19 -2.18 -30.18
CA ASN A 10 5.38 -2.83 -29.17
C ASN A 10 6.35 -3.68 -28.37
N THR A 11 7.08 -3.05 -27.45
CA THR A 11 7.62 -3.70 -26.27
C THR A 11 6.58 -3.52 -25.16
N PRO A 12 5.55 -4.39 -25.06
CA PRO A 12 4.61 -4.37 -23.95
C PRO A 12 5.23 -4.85 -22.62
N SER A 13 6.54 -4.73 -22.44
CA SER A 13 7.26 -5.35 -21.31
C SER A 13 7.97 -4.36 -20.39
N GLU A 14 8.15 -3.10 -20.81
CA GLU A 14 8.78 -2.07 -19.98
C GLU A 14 7.79 -0.99 -19.52
N ASP A 15 6.72 -0.70 -20.27
CA ASP A 15 5.73 0.33 -19.89
C ASP A 15 4.84 -0.08 -18.70
N ILE A 16 4.62 -1.39 -18.52
CA ILE A 16 3.90 -1.93 -17.35
C ILE A 16 4.70 -1.81 -16.05
N LEU A 17 6.03 -1.76 -16.14
CA LEU A 17 6.92 -1.43 -15.02
C LEU A 17 7.17 0.08 -14.92
N ALA A 18 6.80 0.87 -15.94
CA ALA A 18 7.04 2.30 -16.03
C ALA A 18 5.97 3.17 -15.32
N GLU A 19 4.94 2.58 -14.72
CA GLU A 19 4.32 3.23 -13.56
C GLU A 19 5.35 3.13 -12.41
N GLU A 20 6.32 4.04 -12.45
CA GLU A 20 7.44 4.20 -11.50
C GLU A 20 6.87 4.68 -10.16
N PHE A 21 6.22 3.78 -9.44
CA PHE A 21 5.82 4.00 -8.07
C PHE A 21 6.38 2.90 -7.19
N GLU A 22 6.75 3.32 -6.00
CA GLU A 22 7.32 2.49 -4.97
C GLU A 22 6.52 2.72 -3.69
N PHE A 23 6.28 1.65 -2.94
CA PHE A 23 5.63 1.69 -1.64
C PHE A 23 6.62 1.15 -0.60
N ASP A 24 7.12 2.05 0.23
CA ASP A 24 8.02 1.80 1.36
C ASP A 24 7.27 1.53 2.68
N GLY A 25 5.98 1.90 2.73
CA GLY A 25 5.11 1.69 3.88
C GLY A 25 5.12 2.78 4.95
N ALA A 26 5.96 3.82 4.82
CA ALA A 26 6.08 4.88 5.82
C ALA A 26 5.55 6.24 5.34
N ASP A 27 5.92 6.72 4.14
CA ASP A 27 5.57 8.08 3.70
C ASP A 27 5.29 8.19 2.19
N GLY A 28 4.37 9.09 1.82
CA GLY A 28 4.09 9.46 0.42
C GLY A 28 2.90 8.76 -0.24
N MET A 29 2.71 7.45 -0.04
CA MET A 29 1.60 6.69 -0.63
C MET A 29 0.85 5.87 0.40
N SER A 30 -0.49 5.99 0.42
CA SER A 30 -1.31 5.11 1.26
C SER A 30 -1.41 3.70 0.66
N TYR A 31 -1.58 2.68 1.52
CA TYR A 31 -1.75 1.29 1.06
C TYR A 31 -2.95 1.15 0.08
N GLN A 32 -4.00 1.96 0.25
CA GLN A 32 -5.16 1.94 -0.65
C GLN A 32 -4.80 2.41 -2.05
N GLU A 33 -3.95 3.43 -2.14
CA GLU A 33 -3.52 4.00 -3.41
C GLU A 33 -2.57 3.04 -4.15
N PHE A 34 -1.67 2.39 -3.41
CA PHE A 34 -0.83 1.30 -3.92
C PHE A 34 -1.68 0.17 -4.52
N LEU A 35 -2.65 -0.36 -3.76
CA LEU A 35 -3.55 -1.43 -4.22
C LEU A 35 -4.37 -1.00 -5.45
N GLN A 36 -4.74 0.28 -5.54
CA GLN A 36 -5.48 0.80 -6.68
C GLN A 36 -4.60 0.88 -7.93
N ARG A 37 -3.33 1.28 -7.81
CA ARG A 37 -2.38 1.31 -8.93
C ARG A 37 -2.15 -0.09 -9.51
N ILE A 38 -1.87 -1.09 -8.67
CA ILE A 38 -1.75 -2.49 -9.10
C ILE A 38 -2.98 -2.96 -9.87
N ARG A 39 -4.19 -2.60 -9.40
CA ARG A 39 -5.44 -2.91 -10.12
C ARG A 39 -5.59 -2.21 -11.46
N ARG A 40 -5.08 -0.99 -11.61
CA ARG A 40 -5.12 -0.28 -12.90
C ARG A 40 -4.20 -0.94 -13.92
N ILE A 41 -3.00 -1.35 -13.50
CA ILE A 41 -2.07 -2.11 -14.35
C ILE A 41 -2.73 -3.44 -14.76
N ALA A 42 -3.26 -4.19 -13.79
CA ALA A 42 -3.98 -5.44 -14.07
C ALA A 42 -5.17 -5.22 -15.02
N PHE A 43 -5.90 -4.12 -14.92
CA PHE A 43 -6.98 -3.80 -15.85
C PHE A 43 -6.47 -3.52 -17.26
N ARG A 44 -5.37 -2.78 -17.41
CA ARG A 44 -4.74 -2.47 -18.70
C ARG A 44 -4.27 -3.74 -19.41
N GLU A 45 -3.71 -4.68 -18.66
CA GLU A 45 -3.25 -5.99 -19.14
C GLU A 45 -4.38 -7.02 -19.32
N GLY A 46 -5.63 -6.66 -19.02
CA GLY A 46 -6.75 -7.60 -19.04
C GLY A 46 -6.71 -8.68 -17.94
N LYS A 47 -5.80 -8.54 -16.97
CA LYS A 47 -5.58 -9.42 -15.81
C LYS A 47 -6.26 -8.96 -14.52
N SER A 48 -7.22 -8.03 -14.59
CA SER A 48 -7.93 -7.48 -13.41
C SER A 48 -8.62 -8.51 -12.50
N ARG A 49 -8.87 -9.73 -12.99
CA ARG A 49 -9.48 -10.85 -12.25
C ARG A 49 -8.47 -11.94 -11.86
N ASP A 50 -7.23 -11.82 -12.31
CA ASP A 50 -6.15 -12.76 -12.09
C ASP A 50 -5.46 -12.40 -10.77
N SER A 51 -5.85 -13.12 -9.71
CA SER A 51 -5.39 -12.80 -8.36
C SER A 51 -3.89 -13.06 -8.23
N ALA A 52 -3.41 -14.22 -8.69
CA ALA A 52 -2.01 -14.59 -8.69
C ALA A 52 -1.15 -13.55 -9.40
N TRP A 53 -1.56 -13.13 -10.60
CA TRP A 53 -0.84 -12.11 -11.37
C TRP A 53 -0.70 -10.78 -10.62
N MET A 54 -1.74 -10.34 -9.90
CA MET A 54 -1.68 -9.11 -9.10
C MET A 54 -0.75 -9.23 -7.88
N VAL A 55 -0.68 -10.42 -7.25
CA VAL A 55 0.23 -10.63 -6.11
C VAL A 55 1.67 -10.82 -6.57
N GLU A 56 1.90 -11.36 -7.77
CA GLU A 56 3.24 -11.41 -8.39
C GLU A 56 3.75 -10.02 -8.79
N LEU A 57 2.84 -9.12 -9.22
CA LEU A 57 3.19 -7.74 -9.57
C LEU A 57 3.46 -6.88 -8.34
N ALA A 58 2.72 -7.07 -7.24
CA ALA A 58 2.83 -6.25 -6.04
C ALA A 58 4.26 -6.08 -5.49
N PRO A 59 5.05 -7.14 -5.24
CA PRO A 59 6.40 -7.02 -4.68
C PRO A 59 7.38 -6.30 -5.59
N LEU A 60 7.12 -6.21 -6.90
CA LEU A 60 7.95 -5.42 -7.83
C LEU A 60 7.88 -3.91 -7.54
N HIS A 61 6.84 -3.46 -6.84
CA HIS A 61 6.62 -2.07 -6.46
C HIS A 61 6.74 -1.85 -4.94
N LEU A 62 7.22 -2.85 -4.18
CA LEU A 62 7.51 -2.72 -2.76
C LEU A 62 8.98 -2.42 -2.55
N SER A 63 9.30 -1.60 -1.54
CA SER A 63 10.67 -1.36 -1.12
C SER A 63 10.81 -1.30 0.38
N GLY A 64 12.07 -1.32 0.84
CA GLY A 64 12.42 -1.13 2.24
C GLY A 64 11.68 -2.07 3.20
N ASP A 65 11.01 -1.47 4.17
CA ASP A 65 10.28 -2.19 5.22
C ASP A 65 9.06 -2.94 4.65
N ALA A 66 8.40 -2.40 3.62
CA ALA A 66 7.26 -3.05 3.00
C ALA A 66 7.62 -4.31 2.21
N LEU A 67 8.76 -4.32 1.52
CA LEU A 67 9.25 -5.53 0.87
C LEU A 67 9.67 -6.57 1.92
N THR A 68 10.38 -6.14 2.97
CA THR A 68 10.78 -7.04 4.06
C THR A 68 9.56 -7.67 4.73
N TRP A 69 8.50 -6.89 4.97
CA TRP A 69 7.24 -7.39 5.50
C TRP A 69 6.57 -8.40 4.56
N TYR A 70 6.56 -8.15 3.26
CA TYR A 70 5.99 -9.08 2.27
C TYR A 70 6.64 -10.46 2.32
N GLU A 71 7.97 -10.52 2.44
CA GLU A 71 8.71 -11.79 2.54
C GLU A 71 8.37 -12.61 3.80
N THR A 72 7.80 -11.98 4.84
CA THR A 72 7.35 -12.68 6.06
C THR A 72 5.95 -13.30 5.94
N LEU A 73 5.21 -12.99 4.88
CA LEU A 73 3.84 -13.48 4.69
C LEU A 73 3.82 -14.97 4.32
N GLU A 74 2.72 -15.64 4.68
CA GLU A 74 2.48 -17.03 4.29
C GLU A 74 2.25 -17.16 2.78
N ALA A 75 2.59 -18.33 2.21
CA ALA A 75 2.44 -18.59 0.77
C ALA A 75 1.01 -18.33 0.27
N ASP A 76 -0.01 -18.76 1.02
CA ASP A 76 -1.42 -18.47 0.70
C ASP A 76 -1.70 -16.98 0.53
N VAL A 77 -1.04 -16.11 1.31
CA VAL A 77 -1.19 -14.65 1.22
C VAL A 77 -0.44 -14.09 0.01
N GLN A 78 0.70 -14.69 -0.36
CA GLN A 78 1.48 -14.33 -1.54
C GLN A 78 0.87 -14.83 -2.86
N GLU A 79 -0.11 -15.74 -2.82
CA GLU A 79 -0.80 -16.26 -4.00
C GLU A 79 -2.21 -15.68 -4.17
N ASP A 80 -2.84 -15.19 -3.10
CA ASP A 80 -4.21 -14.67 -3.13
C ASP A 80 -4.28 -13.15 -2.88
N TRP A 81 -4.72 -12.42 -3.92
CA TRP A 81 -4.90 -10.97 -3.87
C TRP A 81 -5.88 -10.48 -2.79
N HIS A 82 -6.89 -11.29 -2.42
CA HIS A 82 -7.84 -10.90 -1.38
C HIS A 82 -7.19 -10.98 0.00
N LEU A 83 -6.40 -12.03 0.26
CA LEU A 83 -5.60 -12.18 1.47
C LEU A 83 -4.53 -11.10 1.56
N PHE A 84 -3.81 -10.84 0.47
CA PHE A 84 -2.82 -9.77 0.41
C PHE A 84 -3.41 -8.40 0.77
N ARG A 85 -4.58 -8.04 0.21
CA ARG A 85 -5.28 -6.78 0.55
C ARG A 85 -5.64 -6.68 2.04
N LYS A 86 -6.07 -7.78 2.66
CA LYS A 86 -6.38 -7.82 4.09
C LYS A 86 -5.11 -7.66 4.92
N ALA A 87 -4.01 -8.30 4.52
CA ALA A 87 -2.72 -8.18 5.18
C ALA A 87 -2.21 -6.73 5.12
N MET A 88 -2.26 -6.09 3.94
CA MET A 88 -1.92 -4.67 3.75
C MET A 88 -2.76 -3.75 4.64
N ALA A 89 -4.08 -3.97 4.70
CA ALA A 89 -4.96 -3.18 5.56
C ALA A 89 -4.67 -3.38 7.06
N ARG A 90 -4.27 -4.58 7.47
CA ARG A 90 -3.89 -4.86 8.87
C ARG A 90 -2.56 -4.21 9.25
N GLN A 91 -1.57 -4.27 8.35
CA GLN A 91 -0.23 -3.74 8.59
C GLN A 91 -0.20 -2.20 8.49
N TYR A 92 -0.80 -1.65 7.43
CA TYR A 92 -0.69 -0.23 7.06
C TYR A 92 -1.99 0.56 7.20
N GLY A 93 -3.10 -0.06 7.61
CA GLY A 93 -4.37 0.63 7.85
C GLY A 93 -4.57 1.12 9.28
N GLY A 94 -3.73 0.67 10.23
CA GLY A 94 -3.82 1.03 11.65
C GLY A 94 -3.19 2.37 12.04
N ASN A 95 -2.52 3.05 11.10
CA ASN A 95 -1.89 4.35 11.35
C ASN A 95 -2.86 5.55 11.30
N ALA A 96 -4.15 5.33 11.07
CA ALA A 96 -5.18 6.36 11.26
C ALA A 96 -5.49 6.66 12.73
N GLU A 97 -5.10 5.79 13.68
CA GLU A 97 -5.39 5.97 15.12
C GLU A 97 -4.15 6.21 16.01
N THR A 98 -2.96 6.42 15.43
CA THR A 98 -1.77 6.80 16.23
C THR A 98 -0.90 7.82 15.50
N LYS A 99 -1.53 8.91 15.05
CA LYS A 99 -0.91 10.24 15.02
C LYS A 99 -1.85 11.22 15.76
N ALA A 100 -2.17 10.87 16.99
CA ALA A 100 -2.76 11.77 17.99
C ALA A 100 -1.96 11.65 19.29
N ASP A 101 -0.63 11.71 19.19
CA ASP A 101 0.25 12.03 20.32
C ASP A 101 1.07 13.27 19.88
N GLY A 102 0.84 14.46 20.43
CA GLY A 102 -0.12 14.81 21.45
C GLY A 102 -0.55 16.27 21.38
N GLN A 103 -1.76 16.51 21.88
CA GLN A 103 -2.10 17.71 22.62
C GLN A 103 -3.31 17.40 23.52
N TYR A 104 -3.01 17.28 24.82
CA TYR A 104 -3.92 17.42 25.96
C TYR A 104 -5.07 16.42 26.10
N GLN A 105 -4.75 15.22 26.59
CA GLN A 105 -5.68 14.52 27.48
C GLN A 105 -5.65 15.26 28.83
N ILE A 106 -6.57 16.20 29.05
CA ILE A 106 -6.80 16.73 30.40
C ILE A 106 -7.49 15.63 31.18
N ASP A 107 -6.80 15.05 32.16
CA ASP A 107 -7.41 14.12 33.11
C ASP A 107 -8.60 14.79 33.81
N PRO A 108 -9.82 14.22 33.79
CA PRO A 108 -10.98 14.80 34.46
C PRO A 108 -10.86 14.82 36.00
N LEU A 109 -9.80 14.23 36.56
CA LEU A 109 -9.55 14.18 38.01
C LEU A 109 -8.58 15.28 38.50
N SER A 110 -7.97 16.09 37.62
CA SER A 110 -7.07 17.16 38.06
C SER A 110 -7.80 18.44 38.51
N LEU A 111 -9.11 18.56 38.23
CA LEU A 111 -9.89 19.77 38.54
C LEU A 111 -10.44 19.85 39.98
N ILE A 112 -10.31 18.78 40.78
CA ILE A 112 -10.99 18.68 42.09
C ILE A 112 -10.08 18.89 43.31
N THR A 113 -8.77 19.14 43.14
CA THR A 113 -7.86 19.48 44.27
C THR A 113 -7.50 20.97 44.28
N SER A 114 -8.42 21.84 43.85
CA SER A 114 -8.38 23.27 44.17
C SER A 114 -9.58 23.66 45.01
N GLU A 115 -9.85 22.90 46.07
CA GLU A 115 -10.62 23.39 47.22
C GLU A 115 -9.76 24.32 48.08
N LEU A 116 -10.41 25.37 48.59
CA LEU A 116 -10.04 26.12 49.79
C LEU A 116 -8.75 26.96 49.76
N ARG A 117 -8.92 28.22 49.32
CA ARG A 117 -8.30 29.34 50.03
C ARG A 117 -9.22 30.56 50.01
N VAL A 118 -10.19 30.56 50.92
CA VAL A 118 -10.64 31.80 51.60
C VAL A 118 -9.62 32.08 52.71
N PRO A 119 -9.05 33.28 52.76
CA PRO A 119 -9.54 34.25 53.74
C PRO A 119 -9.81 35.65 53.16
#